data_AF-A0A7S2Q906-F1
#
_entry.id   AF-A0A7S2Q906-F1
#
_cell.length_a   1.000
_cell.length_b   1.000
_cell.length_c   1.000
_cell.angle_alpha   90.00
_cell.angle_beta   90.00
_cell.angle_gamma   90.00
#
_symmetry.space_group_name_H-M   'P 1'
#
loop_
_entity.id
_entity.type
_entity.pdbx_description
1 polymer ?
#
loop_
_entity_poly.entity_id
_entity_poly.type
_entity_poly.pdbx_seq_one_letter_code
_entity_poly.pdbx_strand_id
1 'polypeptide(L)'
;LEPPDLARLCRAFAEAGVYSVEFFDGLCAEARQRLRTFGASECLIFLEGLAHIHERLPEELRRDDAATVEQVADRLAAALGSLSANEIVRAFRALVSLDHYDRRLVHRKICPALAARLGELKGTSTFSDLASLLRCLGRLPAQSHGSAELALAAAAALRGTLPPVG
;
A
#
# COMPACT_ATOMS: atom_id res chain seq x y z
N LEU A 1 -7.16 7.78 21.61
CA LEU A 1 -7.60 6.98 20.45
C LEU A 1 -6.80 5.69 20.44
N GLU A 2 -7.46 4.56 20.30
CA GLU A 2 -6.77 3.28 20.12
C GLU A 2 -6.16 3.21 18.69
N PRO A 3 -5.15 2.36 18.43
CA PRO A 3 -4.51 2.26 17.12
C PRO A 3 -5.46 2.08 15.92
N PRO A 4 -6.52 1.24 16.01
CA PRO A 4 -7.50 1.11 14.93
C PRO A 4 -8.28 2.41 14.67
N ASP A 5 -8.54 3.19 15.71
CA ASP A 5 -9.29 4.44 15.59
C ASP A 5 -8.40 5.52 15.00
N LEU A 6 -7.11 5.54 15.33
CA LEU A 6 -6.14 6.46 14.73
C LEU A 6 -6.00 6.21 13.22
N ALA A 7 -5.85 4.95 12.81
CA ALA A 7 -5.76 4.60 11.40
C ALA A 7 -7.07 4.93 10.64
N ARG A 8 -8.23 4.60 11.24
CA ARG A 8 -9.53 4.94 10.65
C ARG A 8 -9.76 6.45 10.57
N LEU A 9 -9.31 7.21 11.56
CA LEU A 9 -9.41 8.67 11.55
C LEU A 9 -8.57 9.27 10.42
N CYS A 10 -7.34 8.78 10.21
CA CYS A 10 -6.49 9.17 9.08
C CYS A 10 -7.24 9.00 7.75
N ARG A 11 -7.83 7.81 7.56
CA ARG A 11 -8.57 7.48 6.34
C ARG A 11 -9.85 8.30 6.19
N ALA A 12 -10.61 8.50 7.25
CA ALA A 12 -11.86 9.26 7.21
C ALA A 12 -11.64 10.73 6.81
N PHE A 13 -10.62 11.38 7.36
CA PHE A 13 -10.26 12.76 6.99
C PHE A 13 -9.79 12.84 5.54
N ALA A 14 -9.00 11.85 5.11
CA ALA A 14 -8.57 11.73 3.73
C ALA A 14 -9.78 11.62 2.78
N GLU A 15 -10.71 10.70 3.05
CA GLU A 15 -11.91 10.47 2.23
C GLU A 15 -12.84 11.69 2.22
N ALA A 16 -12.94 12.42 3.33
CA ALA A 16 -13.71 13.67 3.42
C ALA A 16 -13.04 14.85 2.68
N GLY A 17 -11.80 14.70 2.22
CA GLY A 17 -11.04 15.78 1.58
C GLY A 17 -10.72 16.93 2.53
N VAL A 18 -10.75 16.69 3.85
CA VAL A 18 -10.46 17.69 4.87
C VAL A 18 -8.98 17.62 5.19
N TYR A 19 -8.26 18.71 4.90
CA TYR A 19 -6.84 18.82 5.16
C TYR A 19 -6.54 19.88 6.22
N SER A 20 -5.80 19.47 7.25
CA SER A 20 -5.16 20.37 8.21
C SER A 20 -3.74 19.85 8.47
N VAL A 21 -2.74 20.71 8.22
CA VAL A 21 -1.32 20.39 8.43
C VAL A 21 -1.11 19.95 9.87
N GLU A 22 -1.59 20.73 10.83
CA GLU A 22 -1.44 20.50 12.27
C GLU A 22 -2.07 19.18 12.72
N PHE A 23 -3.25 18.85 12.16
CA PHE A 23 -3.93 17.60 12.44
C PHE A 23 -3.10 16.40 11.98
N PHE A 24 -2.59 16.43 10.73
CA PHE A 24 -1.81 15.32 10.19
C PHE A 24 -0.41 15.22 10.79
N ASP A 25 0.21 16.34 11.18
CA ASP A 25 1.45 16.33 11.95
C ASP A 25 1.26 15.65 13.30
N GLY A 26 0.20 16.02 14.03
CA GLY A 26 -0.16 15.39 15.29
C GLY A 26 -0.47 13.91 15.12
N LEU A 27 -1.20 13.56 14.06
CA LEU A 27 -1.56 12.18 13.74
C LEU A 27 -0.33 11.31 13.43
N CYS A 28 0.62 11.83 12.64
CA CYS A 28 1.88 11.15 12.34
C CYS A 28 2.78 11.02 13.58
N ALA A 29 2.82 12.05 14.43
CA ALA A 29 3.54 11.98 15.70
C ALA A 29 2.97 10.89 16.62
N GLU A 30 1.64 10.86 16.78
CA GLU A 30 0.95 9.88 17.62
C GLU A 30 1.11 8.45 17.08
N ALA A 31 0.98 8.26 15.75
CA ALA A 31 1.20 6.97 15.11
C ALA A 31 2.62 6.45 15.35
N ARG A 32 3.64 7.31 15.23
CA ARG A 32 5.04 6.93 15.53
C ARG A 32 5.23 6.53 16.98
N GLN A 33 4.67 7.27 17.93
CA GLN A 33 4.77 6.94 19.36
C GLN A 33 4.13 5.60 19.70
N ARG A 34 3.02 5.25 19.02
CA ARG A 34 2.25 4.03 19.27
C ARG A 34 2.54 2.90 18.29
N LEU A 35 3.49 3.06 17.37
CA LEU A 35 3.68 2.13 16.26
C LEU A 35 3.86 0.66 16.69
N ARG A 36 4.44 0.43 17.88
CA ARG A 36 4.62 -0.92 18.44
C ARG A 36 3.31 -1.65 18.72
N THR A 37 2.20 -0.93 18.92
CA THR A 37 0.88 -1.50 19.16
C THR A 37 0.07 -1.67 17.87
N PHE A 38 0.57 -1.21 16.72
CA PHE A 38 -0.09 -1.41 15.43
C PHE A 38 0.11 -2.85 14.97
N GLY A 39 -0.98 -3.48 14.54
CA GLY A 39 -0.97 -4.68 13.73
C GLY A 39 -0.84 -4.35 12.23
N ALA A 40 -0.88 -5.38 11.39
CA ALA A 40 -0.71 -5.21 9.95
C ALA A 40 -1.84 -4.37 9.32
N SER A 41 -3.09 -4.61 9.76
CA SER A 41 -4.26 -3.90 9.25
C SER A 41 -4.24 -2.42 9.63
N GLU A 42 -3.81 -2.07 10.85
CA GLU A 42 -3.66 -0.66 11.25
C GLU A 42 -2.59 0.04 10.42
N CYS A 43 -1.43 -0.61 10.20
CA CYS A 43 -0.38 -0.05 9.35
C CYS A 43 -0.87 0.17 7.91
N LEU A 44 -1.59 -0.80 7.34
CA LEU A 44 -2.16 -0.69 6.00
C LEU A 44 -3.15 0.48 5.92
N ILE A 45 -4.13 0.55 6.83
CA ILE A 45 -5.15 1.60 6.82
C ILE A 45 -4.51 2.98 6.98
N PHE A 46 -3.49 3.09 7.85
CA PHE A 46 -2.76 4.33 8.06
C PHE A 46 -2.02 4.78 6.79
N LEU A 47 -1.28 3.87 6.14
CA LEU A 47 -0.59 4.15 4.88
C LEU A 47 -1.57 4.52 3.76
N GLU A 48 -2.73 3.85 3.67
CA GLU A 48 -3.76 4.22 2.70
C GLU A 48 -4.32 5.62 2.96
N GLY A 49 -4.51 5.99 4.23
CA GLY A 49 -4.93 7.34 4.61
C GLY A 49 -3.93 8.39 4.15
N LEU A 50 -2.64 8.20 4.45
CA LEU A 50 -1.56 9.09 3.99
C LEU A 50 -1.49 9.15 2.46
N ALA A 51 -1.56 8.00 1.78
CA ALA A 51 -1.51 7.93 0.32
C ALA A 51 -2.65 8.73 -0.32
N HIS A 52 -3.87 8.60 0.22
CA HIS A 52 -5.03 9.31 -0.30
C HIS A 52 -4.91 10.83 -0.13
N ILE A 53 -4.30 11.29 0.96
CA ILE A 53 -4.03 12.73 1.17
C ILE A 53 -2.95 13.20 0.19
N HIS A 54 -1.85 12.46 0.07
CA HIS A 54 -0.74 12.78 -0.83
C HIS A 54 -1.17 12.90 -2.29
N GLU A 55 -2.08 12.02 -2.74
CA GLU A 55 -2.63 12.05 -4.10
C GLU A 55 -3.59 13.23 -4.35
N ARG A 56 -4.23 13.76 -3.30
CA ARG A 56 -5.24 14.82 -3.41
C ARG A 56 -4.69 16.22 -3.22
N LEU A 57 -3.56 16.35 -2.53
CA LEU A 57 -2.92 17.63 -2.32
C LEU A 57 -2.22 18.10 -3.61
N PRO A 58 -2.32 19.40 -3.94
CA PRO A 58 -1.42 20.03 -4.89
C PRO A 58 0.04 19.72 -4.53
N GLU A 59 0.92 19.66 -5.54
CA GLU A 59 2.31 19.28 -5.36
C GLU A 59 3.04 20.16 -4.34
N GLU A 60 2.68 21.45 -4.27
CA GLU A 60 3.24 22.44 -3.36
C GLU A 60 2.81 22.24 -1.90
N LEU A 61 1.72 21.51 -1.68
CA LEU A 61 1.18 21.20 -0.35
C LEU A 61 1.44 19.75 0.06
N ARG A 62 2.14 18.96 -0.78
CA ARG A 62 2.50 17.59 -0.43
C ARG A 62 3.37 17.60 0.81
N ARG A 63 3.03 16.70 1.73
CA ARG A 63 3.70 16.57 3.02
C ARG A 63 4.93 15.69 2.85
N ASP A 64 6.01 16.09 3.51
CA ASP A 64 7.15 15.19 3.72
C ASP A 64 6.92 14.35 4.99
N ASP A 65 6.15 13.29 4.83
CA ASP A 65 5.94 12.30 5.89
C ASP A 65 6.89 11.10 5.75
N ALA A 66 8.01 11.24 5.00
CA ALA A 66 8.87 10.12 4.62
C ALA A 66 9.35 9.28 5.81
N ALA A 67 9.75 9.94 6.91
CA ALA A 67 10.18 9.26 8.13
C ALA A 67 9.04 8.48 8.82
N THR A 68 7.81 8.98 8.75
CA THR A 68 6.63 8.27 9.28
C THR A 68 6.28 7.09 8.39
N VAL A 69 6.29 7.30 7.06
CA VAL A 69 6.01 6.26 6.07
C VAL A 69 7.01 5.11 6.19
N GLU A 70 8.31 5.41 6.29
CA GLU A 70 9.37 4.41 6.48
C GLU A 70 9.13 3.56 7.74
N GLN A 71 8.87 4.18 8.88
CA GLN A 71 8.62 3.47 10.13
C GLN A 71 7.37 2.56 10.04
N VAL A 72 6.27 3.08 9.48
CA VAL A 72 5.04 2.30 9.32
C VAL A 72 5.23 1.18 8.31
N ALA A 73 5.97 1.40 7.23
CA ALA A 73 6.32 0.39 6.24
C ALA A 73 7.18 -0.73 6.85
N ASP A 74 8.15 -0.41 7.69
CA ASP A 74 8.95 -1.39 8.43
C ASP A 74 8.09 -2.24 9.37
N ARG A 75 7.16 -1.60 10.08
CA ARG A 75 6.23 -2.31 10.97
C ARG A 75 5.30 -3.23 10.19
N LEU A 76 4.73 -2.75 9.08
CA LEU A 76 3.94 -3.55 8.15
C LEU A 76 4.77 -4.73 7.60
N ALA A 77 6.01 -4.48 7.22
CA ALA A 77 6.92 -5.49 6.68
C ALA A 77 7.21 -6.63 7.67
N ALA A 78 7.16 -6.36 8.97
CA ALA A 78 7.28 -7.37 10.01
C ALA A 78 6.00 -8.22 10.18
N ALA A 79 4.83 -7.65 9.83
CA ALA A 79 3.53 -8.28 9.98
C ALA A 79 2.88 -8.70 8.64
N LEU A 80 3.60 -8.60 7.52
CA LEU A 80 3.08 -8.85 6.16
C LEU A 80 2.45 -10.24 6.01
N GLY A 81 2.95 -11.22 6.75
CA GLY A 81 2.45 -12.60 6.71
C GLY A 81 0.98 -12.76 7.10
N SER A 82 0.44 -11.84 7.92
CA SER A 82 -0.95 -11.87 8.38
C SER A 82 -1.94 -11.20 7.42
N LEU A 83 -1.45 -10.54 6.35
CA LEU A 83 -2.31 -9.91 5.35
C LEU A 83 -2.72 -10.90 4.26
N SER A 84 -3.92 -10.73 3.72
CA SER A 84 -4.38 -11.40 2.50
C SER A 84 -3.66 -10.88 1.25
N ALA A 85 -3.74 -11.62 0.13
CA ALA A 85 -3.17 -11.17 -1.15
C ALA A 85 -3.67 -9.78 -1.59
N ASN A 86 -4.98 -9.53 -1.46
CA ASN A 86 -5.58 -8.22 -1.78
C ASN A 86 -5.00 -7.11 -0.89
N GLU A 87 -4.86 -7.36 0.41
CA GLU A 87 -4.29 -6.39 1.34
C GLU A 87 -2.81 -6.09 1.06
N ILE A 88 -2.04 -7.09 0.61
CA ILE A 88 -0.65 -6.86 0.18
C ILE A 88 -0.61 -6.00 -1.09
N VAL A 89 -1.52 -6.21 -2.06
CA VAL A 89 -1.65 -5.33 -3.24
C VAL A 89 -1.99 -3.90 -2.82
N ARG A 90 -2.94 -3.73 -1.89
CA ARG A 90 -3.32 -2.42 -1.33
C ARG A 90 -2.17 -1.74 -0.62
N ALA A 91 -1.40 -2.48 0.18
CA ALA A 91 -0.21 -1.97 0.83
C ALA A 91 0.84 -1.50 -0.18
N PHE A 92 1.10 -2.32 -1.20
CA PHE A 92 2.07 -1.99 -2.24
C PHE A 92 1.65 -0.73 -3.02
N ARG A 93 0.35 -0.62 -3.35
CA ARG A 93 -0.22 0.58 -3.96
C ARG A 93 -0.02 1.81 -3.08
N ALA A 94 -0.31 1.72 -1.78
CA ALA A 94 -0.14 2.85 -0.85
C ALA A 94 1.32 3.33 -0.81
N LEU A 95 2.29 2.41 -0.74
CA LEU A 95 3.72 2.75 -0.76
C LEU A 95 4.14 3.44 -2.07
N VAL A 96 3.67 2.93 -3.22
CA VAL A 96 3.95 3.55 -4.52
C VAL A 96 3.29 4.92 -4.66
N SER A 97 2.08 5.09 -4.14
CA SER A 97 1.37 6.38 -4.12
C SER A 97 2.06 7.41 -3.24
N LEU A 98 2.71 6.98 -2.16
CA LEU A 98 3.53 7.81 -1.28
C LEU A 98 4.96 8.04 -1.80
N ASP A 99 5.25 7.63 -3.03
CA ASP A 99 6.59 7.65 -3.65
C ASP A 99 7.67 6.99 -2.78
N HIS A 100 7.27 6.03 -1.93
CA HIS A 100 8.15 5.32 -1.02
C HIS A 100 8.61 3.99 -1.62
N TYR A 101 9.92 3.88 -1.86
CA TYR A 101 10.55 2.68 -2.39
C TYR A 101 11.68 2.17 -1.48
N ASP A 102 11.37 1.14 -0.70
CA ASP A 102 12.37 0.29 -0.05
C ASP A 102 12.61 -0.98 -0.89
N ARG A 103 13.83 -1.12 -1.42
CA ARG A 103 14.23 -2.26 -2.26
C ARG A 103 14.10 -3.61 -1.54
N ARG A 104 14.44 -3.68 -0.25
CA ARG A 104 14.35 -4.91 0.55
C ARG A 104 12.90 -5.28 0.82
N LEU A 105 12.06 -4.31 1.21
CA LEU A 105 10.64 -4.53 1.41
C LEU A 105 9.97 -5.01 0.13
N VAL A 106 10.16 -4.29 -0.97
CA VAL A 106 9.53 -4.63 -2.26
C VAL A 106 10.02 -5.98 -2.76
N HIS A 107 11.32 -6.15 -2.97
CA HIS A 107 11.83 -7.31 -3.70
C HIS A 107 12.05 -8.56 -2.85
N ARG A 108 12.19 -8.43 -1.52
CA ARG A 108 12.39 -9.59 -0.63
C ARG A 108 11.15 -9.98 0.18
N LYS A 109 10.15 -9.11 0.27
CA LYS A 109 8.93 -9.39 1.05
C LYS A 109 7.66 -9.30 0.19
N ILE A 110 7.35 -8.13 -0.37
CA ILE A 110 6.10 -7.89 -1.09
C ILE A 110 6.01 -8.75 -2.36
N CYS A 111 6.99 -8.67 -3.26
CA CYS A 111 6.94 -9.41 -4.52
C CYS A 111 6.89 -10.93 -4.29
N PRO A 112 7.74 -11.54 -3.44
CA PRO A 112 7.64 -12.97 -3.14
C PRO A 112 6.29 -13.37 -2.51
N ALA A 113 5.77 -12.57 -1.56
CA ALA A 113 4.49 -12.85 -0.92
C ALA A 113 3.33 -12.81 -1.93
N LEU A 114 3.33 -11.84 -2.84
CA LEU A 114 2.34 -11.76 -3.92
C LEU A 114 2.50 -12.87 -4.94
N ALA A 115 3.72 -13.25 -5.32
CA ALA A 115 3.96 -14.35 -6.24
C ALA A 115 3.40 -15.68 -5.69
N ALA A 116 3.62 -15.94 -4.40
CA ALA A 116 3.10 -17.14 -3.73
C ALA A 116 1.57 -17.16 -3.60
N ARG A 117 0.94 -15.97 -3.53
CA ARG A 117 -0.49 -15.82 -3.22
C ARG A 117 -1.31 -15.25 -4.39
N LEU A 118 -0.73 -15.14 -5.58
CA LEU A 118 -1.39 -14.51 -6.73
C LEU A 118 -2.71 -15.20 -7.09
N GLY A 119 -2.74 -16.54 -7.00
CA GLY A 119 -3.94 -17.34 -7.23
C GLY A 119 -5.04 -17.19 -6.16
N GLU A 120 -4.75 -16.54 -5.03
CA GLU A 120 -5.73 -16.20 -3.99
C GLU A 120 -6.53 -14.94 -4.33
N LEU A 121 -6.04 -14.13 -5.30
CA LEU A 121 -6.82 -13.01 -5.83
C LEU A 121 -8.02 -13.57 -6.60
N LYS A 122 -9.17 -13.60 -5.94
CA LYS A 122 -10.44 -14.08 -6.47
C LYS A 122 -11.58 -13.14 -6.07
N GLY A 123 -12.64 -13.15 -6.86
CA GLY A 123 -13.84 -12.33 -6.62
C GLY A 123 -13.94 -11.11 -7.54
N THR A 124 -14.87 -10.22 -7.22
CA THR A 124 -15.26 -9.09 -8.07
C THR A 124 -14.17 -8.04 -8.25
N SER A 125 -13.21 -7.94 -7.32
CA SER A 125 -12.09 -6.99 -7.39
C SER A 125 -10.86 -7.52 -8.12
N THR A 126 -10.83 -8.80 -8.51
CA THR A 126 -9.62 -9.46 -9.04
C THR A 126 -8.97 -8.69 -10.18
N PHE A 127 -9.77 -8.23 -11.15
CA PHE A 127 -9.28 -7.42 -12.26
C PHE A 127 -8.60 -6.13 -11.77
N SER A 128 -9.25 -5.40 -10.86
CA SER A 128 -8.73 -4.14 -10.30
C SER A 128 -7.45 -4.36 -9.49
N ASP A 129 -7.37 -5.46 -8.74
CA ASP A 129 -6.19 -5.81 -7.94
C ASP A 129 -5.01 -6.17 -8.84
N LEU A 130 -5.23 -6.98 -9.88
CA LEU A 130 -4.20 -7.34 -10.86
C LEU A 130 -3.73 -6.13 -11.68
N ALA A 131 -4.65 -5.28 -12.13
CA ALA A 131 -4.31 -4.03 -12.83
C ALA A 131 -3.53 -3.08 -11.91
N SER A 132 -3.94 -2.94 -10.66
CA SER A 132 -3.22 -2.15 -9.65
C SER A 132 -1.82 -2.70 -9.41
N LEU A 133 -1.66 -4.03 -9.31
CA LEU A 133 -0.37 -4.68 -9.15
C LEU A 133 0.56 -4.40 -10.34
N LEU A 134 0.08 -4.58 -11.57
CA LEU A 134 0.86 -4.28 -12.78
C LEU A 134 1.29 -2.81 -12.83
N ARG A 135 0.39 -1.88 -12.47
CA ARG A 135 0.70 -0.46 -12.39
C ARG A 135 1.79 -0.18 -11.35
N CYS A 136 1.72 -0.81 -10.16
CA CYS A 136 2.72 -0.65 -9.11
C CYS A 136 4.09 -1.18 -9.56
N LEU A 137 4.12 -2.37 -10.17
CA LEU A 137 5.34 -2.97 -10.70
C LEU A 137 5.98 -2.09 -11.79
N GLY A 138 5.17 -1.49 -12.67
CA GLY A 138 5.66 -0.57 -13.71
C GLY A 138 6.23 0.74 -13.19
N ARG A 139 5.86 1.17 -11.97
CA ARG A 139 6.38 2.40 -11.33
C ARG A 139 7.61 2.19 -10.45
N LEU A 140 8.08 0.94 -10.31
CA LEU A 140 9.27 0.68 -9.49
C LEU A 140 10.52 1.35 -10.09
N PRO A 141 11.33 2.06 -9.28
CA PRO A 141 12.58 2.67 -9.76
C PRO A 141 13.60 1.63 -10.27
N ALA A 142 13.53 0.40 -9.79
CA ALA A 142 14.37 -0.69 -10.24
C ALA A 142 13.59 -2.01 -10.27
N GLN A 143 13.77 -2.76 -11.36
CA GLN A 143 13.23 -4.10 -11.52
C GLN A 143 14.20 -5.15 -10.99
N SER A 144 13.64 -6.25 -10.47
CA SER A 144 14.36 -7.49 -10.23
C SER A 144 13.76 -8.59 -11.09
N HIS A 145 14.45 -9.74 -11.17
CA HIS A 145 13.89 -10.91 -11.82
C HIS A 145 12.53 -11.29 -11.22
N GLY A 146 12.41 -11.29 -9.88
CA GLY A 146 11.16 -11.62 -9.20
C GLY A 146 10.03 -10.61 -9.45
N SER A 147 10.32 -9.31 -9.57
CA SER A 147 9.30 -8.32 -9.91
C SER A 147 8.83 -8.45 -11.37
N ALA A 148 9.74 -8.80 -12.29
CA ALA A 148 9.41 -9.06 -13.69
C ALA A 148 8.58 -10.34 -13.86
N GLU A 149 8.93 -11.44 -13.17
CA GLU A 149 8.15 -12.68 -13.19
C GLU A 149 6.76 -12.47 -12.60
N LEU A 150 6.65 -11.74 -11.49
CA LEU A 150 5.37 -11.38 -10.91
C LEU A 150 4.51 -10.55 -11.88
N ALA A 151 5.12 -9.62 -12.62
CA ALA A 151 4.42 -8.84 -13.65
C ALA A 151 3.88 -9.74 -14.77
N LEU A 152 4.67 -10.69 -15.25
CA LEU A 152 4.24 -11.65 -16.28
C LEU A 152 3.10 -12.53 -15.78
N ALA A 153 3.20 -13.04 -14.56
CA ALA A 153 2.16 -13.86 -13.93
C ALA A 153 0.85 -13.07 -13.74
N ALA A 154 0.94 -11.83 -13.24
CA ALA A 154 -0.21 -10.95 -13.07
C ALA A 154 -0.88 -10.60 -14.41
N ALA A 155 -0.09 -10.34 -15.46
CA ALA A 155 -0.61 -10.08 -16.81
C ALA A 155 -1.27 -11.32 -17.44
N ALA A 156 -0.75 -12.52 -17.19
CA ALA A 156 -1.40 -13.76 -17.60
C ALA A 156 -2.75 -13.96 -16.88
N ALA A 157 -2.78 -13.77 -15.56
CA ALA A 157 -4.00 -13.86 -14.77
C ALA A 157 -5.06 -12.84 -15.21
N LEU A 158 -4.65 -11.60 -15.50
CA LEU A 158 -5.56 -10.54 -15.96
C LEU A 158 -6.18 -10.88 -17.33
N ARG A 159 -5.40 -11.43 -18.26
CA ARG A 159 -5.93 -11.91 -19.55
C ARG A 159 -6.96 -13.02 -19.37
N GLY A 160 -6.75 -13.92 -18.41
CA GLY A 160 -7.70 -14.98 -18.08
C GLY A 160 -9.00 -14.48 -17.46
N THR A 161 -9.03 -13.25 -16.91
CA THR A 161 -10.24 -12.64 -16.33
C THR A 161 -11.10 -11.90 -17.36
N LEU A 162 -10.58 -11.64 -18.55
CA LEU A 162 -11.32 -10.98 -19.62
C LEU A 162 -12.22 -12.00 -20.35
N PRO A 163 -13.45 -11.63 -20.76
CA PRO A 163 -14.25 -12.49 -21.62
C PRO A 163 -13.52 -12.73 -22.94
N PRO A 164 -13.69 -13.92 -23.58
CA PRO A 164 -13.13 -14.16 -24.90
C PRO A 164 -13.68 -13.12 -25.87
N VAL A 165 -12.79 -12.41 -26.55
CA VAL A 165 -13.17 -11.49 -27.63
C VAL A 165 -13.61 -12.36 -28.80
N GLY A 166 -14.92 -12.48 -28.97
CA GLY A 166 -15.57 -13.15 -30.10
C GLY A 166 -15.84 -12.18 -31.25
#